data_AF-A0A2X2VFX7-F1
#
_entry.id   AF-A0A2X2VFX7-F1
#
_cell.length_a   1.000
_cell.length_b   1.000
_cell.length_c   1.000
_cell.angle_alpha   90.00
_cell.angle_beta   90.00
_cell.angle_gamma   90.00
#
_symmetry.space_group_name_H-M   'P 1'
#
loop_
_entity.id
_entity.type
_entity.pdbx_description
1 polymer ?
#
loop_
_entity_poly.entity_id
_entity_poly.type
_entity_poly.pdbx_seq_one_letter_code
_entity_poly.pdbx_strand_id
1 'polypeptide(L)'
;MPQHRRHFFASARGRLLFFNLLVVAVTLMVSGVAVLGFQHASQIQEQVQQQTVDDMTGSMNLARDTANVATAAVRLSQVVGALEYKGEAERLQETQRALRHSLEQLATAPLAQQEPGLVARIIQRSNELQTSVAGMLQRGQRRHLERNTLLSSLYQNQSYLRHLQQLDAAQDAALFSQMDRLIRAAIETPTPRAVIKQLDGVMRALPEQHADPLVNVILSDFNQELRKLEPLSAALEQSDLAISWYMFHIKAAGGDFKQRHQSVCGAGGDHLRTAGGAKPSGIALRRVVYHDLRPAGGGDYRLCRVVYLPQPRF
;
A
#
# COMPACT_ATOMS: atom_id res chain seq x y z
N MET A 1 -40.48 -77.08 -54.45
CA MET A 1 -41.31 -75.89 -54.14
C MET A 1 -41.04 -75.49 -52.69
N PRO A 2 -40.70 -74.23 -52.33
CA PRO A 2 -39.94 -73.20 -53.03
C PRO A 2 -38.67 -72.77 -52.23
N GLN A 3 -37.92 -71.85 -52.85
CA GLN A 3 -36.65 -71.25 -52.46
C GLN A 3 -36.71 -70.36 -51.20
N HIS A 4 -35.55 -70.13 -50.55
CA HIS A 4 -35.09 -68.76 -50.25
C HIS A 4 -33.55 -68.71 -50.07
N ARG A 5 -32.84 -68.55 -51.19
CA ARG A 5 -31.45 -68.06 -51.24
C ARG A 5 -31.51 -66.53 -51.04
N ARG A 6 -30.95 -65.99 -49.97
CA ARG A 6 -30.62 -64.56 -49.85
C ARG A 6 -29.13 -64.39 -49.58
N HIS A 7 -28.31 -64.62 -50.60
CA HIS A 7 -26.96 -64.05 -50.65
C HIS A 7 -27.01 -62.73 -51.42
N PHE A 8 -27.52 -61.68 -50.77
CA PHE A 8 -27.52 -60.30 -51.29
C PHE A 8 -26.12 -59.65 -51.30
N PHE A 9 -25.06 -60.40 -51.01
CA PHE A 9 -23.68 -59.90 -50.92
C PHE A 9 -22.77 -60.30 -52.11
N ALA A 10 -23.29 -60.95 -53.15
CA ALA A 10 -22.48 -61.46 -54.27
C ALA A 10 -22.81 -60.84 -55.65
N SER A 11 -23.31 -59.61 -55.72
CA SER A 11 -23.49 -58.88 -56.99
C SER A 11 -22.63 -57.62 -57.02
N ALA A 12 -22.07 -57.28 -58.19
CA ALA A 12 -21.21 -56.11 -58.40
C ALA A 12 -21.87 -54.78 -57.96
N ARG A 13 -23.21 -54.71 -58.02
CA ARG A 13 -24.01 -53.56 -57.56
C ARG A 13 -24.10 -53.45 -56.03
N GLY A 14 -24.06 -54.56 -55.29
CA GLY A 14 -24.09 -54.56 -53.83
C GLY A 14 -22.78 -54.06 -53.21
N ARG A 15 -21.63 -54.33 -53.85
CA ARG A 15 -20.33 -53.81 -53.40
C ARG A 15 -20.20 -52.30 -53.63
N LEU A 16 -20.72 -51.78 -54.74
CA LEU A 16 -20.75 -50.33 -55.01
C LEU A 16 -21.61 -49.57 -54.01
N LEU A 17 -22.78 -50.12 -53.64
CA LEU A 17 -23.63 -49.51 -52.62
C LEU A 17 -22.96 -49.50 -51.24
N PHE A 18 -22.30 -50.60 -50.85
CA PHE A 18 -21.58 -50.67 -49.58
C PHE A 18 -20.40 -49.69 -49.53
N PHE A 19 -19.66 -49.56 -50.65
CA PHE A 19 -18.55 -48.62 -50.75
C PHE A 19 -19.03 -47.16 -50.64
N ASN A 20 -20.14 -46.82 -51.31
CA ASN A 20 -20.72 -45.48 -51.25
C ASN A 20 -21.23 -45.14 -49.84
N LEU A 21 -21.90 -46.09 -49.18
CA LEU A 21 -22.34 -45.93 -47.79
C LEU A 21 -21.16 -45.76 -46.82
N LEU A 22 -20.08 -46.51 -47.02
CA LEU A 22 -18.88 -46.42 -46.20
C LEU A 22 -18.17 -45.07 -46.38
N VAL A 23 -18.05 -44.59 -47.62
CA VAL A 23 -17.49 -43.26 -47.91
C VAL A 23 -18.32 -42.16 -47.23
N VAL A 24 -19.65 -42.21 -47.31
CA VAL A 24 -20.52 -41.22 -46.65
C VAL A 24 -20.38 -41.28 -45.12
N ALA A 25 -20.32 -42.48 -44.54
CA ALA A 25 -20.13 -42.65 -43.10
C ALA A 25 -18.79 -42.10 -42.61
N VAL A 26 -17.69 -42.38 -43.34
CA VAL A 26 -16.36 -41.84 -43.03
C VAL A 26 -16.35 -40.32 -43.18
N THR A 27 -16.98 -39.78 -44.22
CA THR A 27 -17.06 -38.32 -44.43
C THR A 27 -17.81 -37.63 -43.30
N LEU A 28 -18.93 -38.20 -42.84
CA LEU A 28 -19.69 -37.67 -41.70
C LEU A 28 -18.90 -37.77 -40.38
N MET A 29 -18.16 -38.84 -40.17
CA MET A 29 -17.33 -39.02 -38.97
C MET A 29 -16.17 -38.02 -38.94
N VAL A 30 -15.52 -37.78 -40.08
CA VAL A 30 -14.45 -36.77 -40.22
C VAL A 30 -15.00 -35.35 -40.03
N SER A 31 -16.18 -35.04 -40.59
CA SER A 31 -16.85 -33.76 -40.36
C SER A 31 -17.28 -33.58 -38.90
N GLY A 32 -17.76 -34.63 -38.23
CA GLY A 32 -18.12 -34.59 -36.81
C GLY A 32 -16.93 -34.35 -35.89
N VAL A 33 -15.78 -34.99 -36.17
CA VAL A 33 -14.53 -34.77 -35.43
C VAL A 33 -14.02 -33.33 -35.63
N ALA A 34 -14.16 -32.76 -36.83
CA ALA A 34 -13.78 -31.37 -37.09
C ALA A 34 -14.65 -30.39 -36.29
N VAL A 35 -15.98 -30.55 -36.30
CA VAL A 35 -16.92 -29.66 -35.58
C VAL A 35 -16.73 -29.74 -34.07
N LEU A 36 -16.55 -30.94 -33.51
CA LEU A 36 -16.25 -31.12 -32.09
C LEU A 36 -14.87 -30.57 -31.72
N GLY A 37 -13.86 -30.70 -32.59
CA GLY A 37 -12.54 -30.10 -32.41
C GLY A 37 -12.58 -28.57 -32.37
N PHE A 38 -13.39 -27.93 -33.22
CA PHE A 38 -13.58 -26.47 -33.21
C PHE A 38 -14.34 -25.98 -31.97
N GLN A 39 -15.32 -26.75 -31.46
CA GLN A 39 -16.01 -26.41 -30.20
C GLN A 39 -15.12 -26.56 -28.97
N HIS A 40 -14.27 -27.59 -28.92
CA HIS A 40 -13.29 -27.77 -27.84
C HIS A 40 -12.20 -26.69 -27.84
N ALA A 41 -11.71 -26.27 -29.02
CA ALA A 41 -10.74 -25.18 -29.13
C ALA A 41 -11.35 -23.80 -28.81
N SER A 42 -12.63 -23.60 -29.12
CA SER A 42 -13.37 -22.35 -28.85
C SER A 42 -13.63 -22.14 -27.36
N GLN A 43 -13.99 -23.18 -26.61
CA GLN A 43 -14.21 -23.09 -25.15
C GLN A 43 -12.92 -22.86 -24.37
N ILE A 44 -11.80 -23.43 -24.84
CA ILE A 44 -10.48 -23.25 -24.22
C ILE A 44 -9.91 -21.84 -24.48
N GLN A 45 -10.29 -21.16 -25.57
CA GLN A 45 -9.85 -19.78 -25.82
C GLN A 45 -10.64 -18.73 -25.03
N GLU A 46 -11.95 -18.90 -24.85
CA GLU A 46 -12.77 -17.97 -24.04
C GLU A 46 -12.44 -18.05 -22.54
N GLN A 47 -12.25 -19.27 -22.00
CA GLN A 47 -11.89 -19.45 -20.59
C GLN A 47 -10.47 -18.94 -20.27
N VAL A 48 -9.50 -19.16 -21.17
CA VAL A 48 -8.13 -18.66 -20.95
C VAL A 48 -8.08 -17.13 -21.10
N GLN A 49 -8.88 -16.51 -21.97
CA GLN A 49 -8.96 -15.05 -22.07
C GLN A 49 -9.60 -14.41 -20.83
N GLN A 50 -10.71 -14.95 -20.33
CA GLN A 50 -11.38 -14.41 -19.14
C GLN A 50 -10.52 -14.62 -17.88
N GLN A 51 -9.92 -15.81 -17.71
CA GLN A 51 -8.97 -16.05 -16.61
C GLN A 51 -7.77 -15.11 -16.65
N THR A 52 -7.21 -14.84 -17.84
CA THR A 52 -6.08 -13.91 -17.94
C THR A 52 -6.53 -12.48 -17.65
N VAL A 53 -7.73 -12.05 -18.09
CA VAL A 53 -8.26 -10.71 -17.83
C VAL A 53 -8.56 -10.49 -16.34
N ASP A 54 -9.08 -11.51 -15.66
CA ASP A 54 -9.38 -11.43 -14.22
C ASP A 54 -8.09 -11.42 -13.39
N ASP A 55 -7.10 -12.25 -13.73
CA ASP A 55 -5.77 -12.25 -13.11
C ASP A 55 -5.04 -10.90 -13.34
N MET A 56 -5.16 -10.33 -14.54
CA MET A 56 -4.58 -9.03 -14.90
C MET A 56 -5.26 -7.88 -14.15
N THR A 57 -6.60 -7.87 -14.08
CA THR A 57 -7.36 -6.85 -13.35
C THR A 57 -7.05 -6.90 -11.85
N GLY A 58 -7.03 -8.11 -11.26
CA GLY A 58 -6.75 -8.31 -9.84
C GLY A 58 -5.33 -7.85 -9.45
N SER A 59 -4.33 -8.21 -10.25
CA SER A 59 -2.94 -7.78 -10.02
C SER A 59 -2.75 -6.27 -10.19
N MET A 60 -3.46 -5.66 -11.14
CA MET A 60 -3.41 -4.22 -11.40
C MET A 60 -4.07 -3.41 -10.27
N ASN A 61 -5.23 -3.86 -9.77
CA ASN A 61 -5.89 -3.25 -8.62
C ASN A 61 -4.99 -3.31 -7.38
N LEU A 62 -4.38 -4.48 -7.11
CA LEU A 62 -3.46 -4.65 -5.99
C LEU A 62 -2.25 -3.70 -6.07
N ALA A 63 -1.62 -3.57 -7.23
CA ALA A 63 -0.47 -2.70 -7.41
C ALA A 63 -0.83 -1.22 -7.21
N ARG A 64 -1.98 -0.80 -7.73
CA ARG A 64 -2.52 0.55 -7.56
C ARG A 64 -2.83 0.83 -6.08
N ASP A 65 -3.52 -0.07 -5.40
CA ASP A 65 -3.91 0.10 -4.01
C ASP A 65 -2.68 0.15 -3.09
N THR A 66 -1.68 -0.70 -3.35
CA THR A 66 -0.42 -0.70 -2.61
C THR A 66 0.33 0.63 -2.75
N ALA A 67 0.42 1.16 -3.98
CA ALA A 67 1.06 2.45 -4.24
C ALA A 67 0.29 3.63 -3.62
N ASN A 68 -1.05 3.59 -3.66
CA ASN A 68 -1.91 4.59 -3.06
C ASN A 68 -1.75 4.62 -1.53
N VAL A 69 -1.75 3.45 -0.87
CA VAL A 69 -1.52 3.35 0.59
C VAL A 69 -0.15 3.93 0.96
N ALA A 70 0.92 3.55 0.25
CA ALA A 70 2.27 4.05 0.55
C ALA A 70 2.37 5.57 0.36
N THR A 71 1.82 6.10 -0.74
CA THR A 71 1.86 7.54 -1.04
C THR A 71 1.03 8.34 -0.05
N ALA A 72 -0.19 7.90 0.24
CA ALA A 72 -1.08 8.56 1.20
C ALA A 72 -0.49 8.54 2.62
N ALA A 73 0.17 7.44 3.02
CA ALA A 73 0.88 7.38 4.30
C ALA A 73 2.04 8.39 4.37
N VAL A 74 2.83 8.53 3.30
CA VAL A 74 3.90 9.55 3.24
C VAL A 74 3.31 10.95 3.34
N ARG A 75 2.22 11.25 2.61
CA ARG A 75 1.54 12.56 2.68
C ARG A 75 1.02 12.84 4.08
N LEU A 76 0.38 11.86 4.71
CA LEU A 76 -0.18 12.01 6.06
C LEU A 76 0.89 12.37 7.09
N SER A 77 2.11 11.86 6.94
CA SER A 77 3.23 12.21 7.84
C SER A 77 3.71 13.66 7.71
N GLN A 78 3.33 14.34 6.64
CA GLN A 78 3.65 15.75 6.40
C GLN A 78 2.55 16.69 6.89
N VAL A 79 1.37 16.16 7.24
CA VAL A 79 0.24 16.95 7.73
C VAL A 79 0.53 17.42 9.15
N VAL A 80 0.47 18.73 9.35
CA VAL A 80 0.83 19.38 10.63
C VAL A 80 -0.42 19.65 11.49
N GLY A 81 -1.60 19.84 10.87
CA GLY A 81 -2.86 20.14 11.55
C GLY A 81 -3.58 18.90 12.09
N ALA A 82 -4.11 18.97 13.32
CA ALA A 82 -4.79 17.83 13.96
C ALA A 82 -6.12 17.45 13.29
N LEU A 83 -6.88 18.43 12.78
CA LEU A 83 -8.14 18.19 12.08
C LEU A 83 -7.90 17.57 10.69
N GLU A 84 -6.91 18.09 9.98
CA GLU A 84 -6.45 17.58 8.69
C GLU A 84 -5.90 16.16 8.85
N TYR A 85 -5.11 15.92 9.92
CA TYR A 85 -4.59 14.60 10.24
C TYR A 85 -5.71 13.58 10.41
N LYS A 86 -6.77 13.92 11.15
CA LYS A 86 -7.91 13.03 11.35
C LYS A 86 -8.58 12.67 10.01
N GLY A 87 -8.89 13.66 9.18
CA GLY A 87 -9.53 13.43 7.88
C GLY A 87 -8.66 12.62 6.92
N GLU A 88 -7.37 12.91 6.85
CA GLU A 88 -6.42 12.17 6.01
C GLU A 88 -6.15 10.75 6.54
N ALA A 89 -6.17 10.55 7.86
CA ALA A 89 -6.08 9.23 8.48
C ALA A 89 -7.29 8.35 8.15
N GLU A 90 -8.49 8.90 8.16
CA GLU A 90 -9.73 8.20 7.78
C GLU A 90 -9.68 7.76 6.30
N ARG A 91 -9.26 8.65 5.39
CA ARG A 91 -9.05 8.32 3.97
C ARG A 91 -8.00 7.23 3.76
N LEU A 92 -6.91 7.27 4.53
CA LEU A 92 -5.88 6.24 4.48
C LEU A 92 -6.41 4.89 4.96
N GLN A 93 -7.24 4.85 6.00
CA GLN A 93 -7.89 3.62 6.45
C GLN A 93 -8.81 3.02 5.39
N GLU A 94 -9.57 3.84 4.65
CA GLU A 94 -10.38 3.37 3.52
C GLU A 94 -9.51 2.74 2.43
N THR A 95 -8.39 3.37 2.10
CA THR A 95 -7.44 2.84 1.12
C THR A 95 -6.81 1.52 1.60
N GLN A 96 -6.54 1.37 2.90
CA GLN A 96 -6.09 0.10 3.48
C GLN A 96 -7.15 -1.02 3.39
N ARG A 97 -8.44 -0.69 3.58
CA ARG A 97 -9.53 -1.66 3.41
C ARG A 97 -9.63 -2.14 1.97
N ALA A 98 -9.51 -1.23 1.00
CA ALA A 98 -9.47 -1.57 -0.42
C ALA A 98 -8.29 -2.51 -0.74
N LEU A 99 -7.08 -2.17 -0.27
CA LEU A 99 -5.90 -3.02 -0.44
C LEU A 99 -6.10 -4.43 0.15
N ARG A 100 -6.69 -4.52 1.35
CA ARG A 100 -6.99 -5.81 1.98
C ARG A 100 -7.95 -6.65 1.13
N HIS A 101 -8.97 -6.03 0.57
CA HIS A 101 -9.89 -6.71 -0.34
C HIS A 101 -9.17 -7.21 -1.62
N SER A 102 -8.29 -6.38 -2.21
CA SER A 102 -7.46 -6.77 -3.36
C SER A 102 -6.51 -7.94 -3.04
N LEU A 103 -6.00 -8.04 -1.80
CA LEU A 103 -5.19 -9.19 -1.36
C LEU A 103 -6.01 -10.46 -1.18
N GLU A 104 -7.22 -10.36 -0.63
CA GLU A 104 -8.14 -11.49 -0.48
C GLU A 104 -8.52 -12.06 -1.85
N GLN A 105 -8.79 -11.19 -2.83
CA GLN A 105 -9.04 -11.59 -4.22
C GLN A 105 -7.82 -12.30 -4.82
N LEU A 106 -6.60 -11.75 -4.64
CA LEU A 106 -5.36 -12.37 -5.13
C LEU A 106 -5.14 -13.77 -4.53
N ALA A 107 -5.45 -13.96 -3.25
CA ALA A 107 -5.28 -15.25 -2.58
C ALA A 107 -6.18 -16.35 -3.18
N THR A 108 -7.33 -15.98 -3.75
CA THR A 108 -8.27 -16.90 -4.40
C THR A 108 -8.09 -16.98 -5.92
N ALA A 109 -7.22 -16.16 -6.50
CA ALA A 109 -7.02 -16.10 -7.94
C ALA A 109 -6.37 -17.38 -8.48
N PRO A 110 -6.65 -17.79 -9.75
CA PRO A 110 -5.95 -18.87 -10.43
C PRO A 110 -4.42 -18.75 -10.36
N LEU A 111 -3.88 -17.53 -10.41
CA LEU A 111 -2.46 -17.25 -10.23
C LEU A 111 -1.89 -17.78 -8.89
N ALA A 112 -2.68 -17.80 -7.82
CA ALA A 112 -2.27 -18.36 -6.52
C ALA A 112 -2.04 -19.88 -6.57
N GLN A 113 -2.71 -20.58 -7.50
CA GLN A 113 -2.48 -22.00 -7.75
C GLN A 113 -1.23 -22.24 -8.61
N GLN A 114 -0.94 -21.32 -9.54
CA GLN A 114 0.21 -21.42 -10.46
C GLN A 114 1.53 -21.00 -9.78
N GLU A 115 1.53 -19.90 -9.03
CA GLU A 115 2.71 -19.37 -8.34
C GLU A 115 2.45 -19.08 -6.85
N PRO A 116 2.20 -20.12 -6.03
CA PRO A 116 1.85 -19.95 -4.61
C PRO A 116 2.93 -19.21 -3.82
N GLY A 117 4.20 -19.41 -4.15
CA GLY A 117 5.32 -18.74 -3.47
C GLY A 117 5.41 -17.24 -3.77
N LEU A 118 5.05 -16.79 -4.98
CA LEU A 118 5.03 -15.36 -5.32
C LEU A 118 3.86 -14.67 -4.61
N VAL A 119 2.66 -15.26 -4.70
CA VAL A 119 1.44 -14.74 -4.07
C VAL A 119 1.60 -14.66 -2.54
N ALA A 120 2.14 -15.70 -1.90
CA ALA A 120 2.41 -15.69 -0.46
C ALA A 120 3.36 -14.54 -0.05
N ARG A 121 4.42 -14.28 -0.82
CA ARG A 121 5.34 -13.17 -0.55
C ARG A 121 4.70 -11.80 -0.75
N ILE A 122 3.84 -11.64 -1.77
CA ILE A 122 3.10 -10.39 -2.00
C ILE A 122 2.14 -10.13 -0.83
N ILE A 123 1.37 -11.14 -0.42
CA ILE A 123 0.46 -11.04 0.73
C ILE A 123 1.24 -10.68 2.00
N GLN A 124 2.35 -11.37 2.26
CA GLN A 124 3.20 -11.08 3.41
C GLN A 124 3.70 -9.63 3.41
N ARG A 125 4.31 -9.17 2.31
CA ARG A 125 4.83 -7.80 2.16
C ARG A 125 3.73 -6.74 2.30
N SER A 126 2.57 -6.97 1.71
CA SER A 126 1.46 -6.03 1.80
C SER A 126 0.87 -6.00 3.21
N ASN A 127 0.87 -7.13 3.93
CA ASN A 127 0.50 -7.16 5.35
C ASN A 127 1.52 -6.43 6.24
N GLU A 128 2.82 -6.56 5.96
CA GLU A 128 3.89 -5.79 6.63
C GLU A 128 3.71 -4.27 6.40
N LEU A 129 3.37 -3.87 5.17
CA LEU A 129 3.04 -2.48 4.83
C LEU A 129 1.80 -2.00 5.59
N GLN A 130 0.70 -2.76 5.56
CA GLN A 130 -0.52 -2.40 6.29
C GLN A 130 -0.27 -2.25 7.78
N THR A 131 0.50 -3.17 8.37
CA THR A 131 0.90 -3.13 9.79
C THR A 131 1.73 -1.88 10.09
N SER A 132 2.67 -1.55 9.21
CA SER A 132 3.52 -0.36 9.37
C SER A 132 2.71 0.94 9.28
N VAL A 133 1.78 1.03 8.33
CA VAL A 133 0.89 2.18 8.19
C VAL A 133 -0.06 2.31 9.37
N ALA A 134 -0.64 1.20 9.84
CA ALA A 134 -1.50 1.20 11.03
C ALA A 134 -0.73 1.66 12.30
N GLY A 135 0.50 1.17 12.47
CA GLY A 135 1.39 1.61 13.55
C GLY A 135 1.72 3.11 13.45
N MET A 136 2.02 3.61 12.24
CA MET A 136 2.23 5.03 11.99
C MET A 136 1.00 5.88 12.35
N LEU A 137 -0.20 5.43 11.99
CA LEU A 137 -1.46 6.10 12.30
C LEU A 137 -1.68 6.23 13.80
N GLN A 138 -1.54 5.12 14.53
CA GLN A 138 -1.67 5.13 15.98
C GLN A 138 -0.65 6.07 16.64
N ARG A 139 0.60 6.05 16.16
CA ARG A 139 1.66 6.92 16.69
C ARG A 139 1.44 8.39 16.36
N GLY A 140 0.99 8.73 15.16
CA GLY A 140 0.69 10.11 14.79
C GLY A 140 -0.47 10.68 15.62
N GLN A 141 -1.54 9.92 15.82
CA GLN A 141 -2.62 10.33 16.72
C GLN A 141 -2.10 10.56 18.15
N ARG A 142 -1.32 9.61 18.69
CA ARG A 142 -0.73 9.71 20.02
C ARG A 142 0.15 10.96 20.15
N ARG A 143 1.01 11.21 19.15
CA ARG A 143 1.86 12.40 19.08
C ARG A 143 1.04 13.70 19.15
N HIS A 144 -0.09 13.80 18.45
CA HIS A 144 -0.96 14.98 18.53
C HIS A 144 -1.51 15.20 19.94
N LEU A 145 -1.92 14.13 20.64
CA LEU A 145 -2.38 14.22 22.03
C LEU A 145 -1.26 14.63 23.00
N GLU A 146 -0.08 14.04 22.83
CA GLU A 146 1.11 14.38 23.62
C GLU A 146 1.51 15.85 23.39
N ARG A 147 1.47 16.32 22.13
CA ARG A 147 1.74 17.72 21.79
C ARG A 147 0.72 18.67 22.40
N ASN A 148 -0.57 18.34 22.36
CA ASN A 148 -1.62 19.16 22.99
C ASN A 148 -1.46 19.23 24.51
N THR A 149 -1.11 18.11 25.14
CA THR A 149 -0.83 18.07 26.59
C THR A 149 0.36 18.95 26.94
N LEU A 150 1.44 18.87 26.16
CA LEU A 150 2.62 19.73 26.31
C LEU A 150 2.28 21.21 26.11
N LEU A 151 1.50 21.55 25.07
CA LEU A 151 1.06 22.93 24.83
C LEU A 151 0.21 23.47 25.97
N SER A 152 -0.73 22.67 26.49
CA SER A 152 -1.55 23.05 27.64
C SER A 152 -0.69 23.38 28.85
N SER A 153 0.32 22.54 29.14
CA SER A 153 1.26 22.77 30.24
C SER A 153 2.12 24.03 29.99
N LEU A 154 2.59 24.26 28.76
CA LEU A 154 3.35 25.46 28.41
C LEU A 154 2.53 26.75 28.58
N TYR A 155 1.27 26.76 28.16
CA TYR A 155 0.38 27.90 28.37
C TYR A 155 0.05 28.11 29.84
N GLN A 156 -0.13 27.04 30.62
CA GLN A 156 -0.33 27.13 32.06
C GLN A 156 0.89 27.76 32.75
N ASN A 157 2.09 27.28 32.40
CA ASN A 157 3.35 27.85 32.87
C ASN A 157 3.50 29.33 32.48
N GLN A 158 3.11 29.71 31.27
CA GLN A 158 3.10 31.12 30.85
C GLN A 158 2.13 31.97 31.70
N SER A 159 0.97 31.43 32.05
CA SER A 159 0.00 32.11 32.90
C SER A 159 0.55 32.34 34.31
N TYR A 160 1.14 31.31 34.93
CA TYR A 160 1.78 31.44 36.25
C TYR A 160 2.92 32.45 36.22
N LEU A 161 3.79 32.39 35.20
CA LEU A 161 4.91 33.30 35.05
C LEU A 161 4.46 34.76 34.94
N ARG A 162 3.40 35.04 34.18
CA ARG A 162 2.83 36.40 34.09
C ARG A 162 2.27 36.87 35.44
N HIS A 163 1.64 35.97 36.21
CA HIS A 163 1.13 36.30 37.53
C HIS A 163 2.27 36.63 38.51
N LEU A 164 3.35 35.82 38.50
CA LEU A 164 4.55 36.11 39.29
C LEU A 164 5.20 37.44 38.89
N GLN A 165 5.30 37.73 37.60
CA GLN A 165 5.82 39.03 37.12
C GLN A 165 4.98 40.24 37.56
N GLN A 166 3.67 40.06 37.76
CA GLN A 166 2.79 41.13 38.24
C GLN A 166 2.93 41.38 39.75
N LEU A 167 3.17 40.31 40.53
CA LEU A 167 3.27 40.38 41.98
C LEU A 167 4.69 40.70 42.47
N ASP A 168 5.70 40.23 41.74
CA ASP A 168 7.12 40.34 42.10
C ASP A 168 7.97 40.85 40.91
N ALA A 169 7.57 42.02 40.39
CA ALA A 169 8.17 42.62 39.20
C ALA A 169 9.66 43.01 39.36
N ALA A 170 10.15 43.12 40.59
CA ALA A 170 11.48 43.67 40.89
C ALA A 170 12.54 42.60 41.20
N GLN A 171 12.17 41.49 41.85
CA GLN A 171 13.17 40.63 42.48
C GLN A 171 13.74 39.54 41.56
N ASP A 172 13.08 39.18 40.45
CA ASP A 172 13.57 38.16 39.50
C ASP A 172 13.26 38.50 38.01
N ALA A 173 13.15 39.79 37.69
CA ALA A 173 12.70 40.27 36.38
C ALA A 173 13.48 39.68 35.18
N ALA A 174 14.81 39.57 35.29
CA ALA A 174 15.66 39.01 34.25
C ALA A 174 15.43 37.50 34.05
N LEU A 175 15.30 36.75 35.16
CA LEU A 175 15.03 35.31 35.15
C LEU A 175 13.67 35.03 34.52
N PHE A 176 12.62 35.73 34.97
CA PHE A 176 11.27 35.55 34.43
C PHE A 176 11.19 35.94 32.94
N SER A 177 11.90 36.98 32.50
CA SER A 177 11.98 37.34 31.09
C SER A 177 12.69 36.27 30.25
N GLN A 178 13.75 35.64 30.79
CA GLN A 178 14.42 34.52 30.12
C GLN A 178 13.48 33.31 29.99
N MET A 179 12.75 32.98 31.05
CA MET A 179 11.78 31.88 31.05
C MET A 179 10.63 32.12 30.07
N ASP A 180 10.06 33.33 30.00
CA ASP A 180 8.97 33.63 29.06
C ASP A 180 9.43 33.45 27.61
N ARG A 181 10.66 33.86 27.29
CA ARG A 181 11.26 33.64 25.97
C ARG A 181 11.40 32.15 25.64
N LEU A 182 11.89 31.34 26.58
CA LEU A 182 12.02 29.90 26.38
C LEU A 182 10.66 29.19 26.26
N ILE A 183 9.67 29.58 27.07
CA ILE A 183 8.32 29.04 26.99
C ILE A 183 7.68 29.39 25.64
N ARG A 184 7.80 30.64 25.16
CA ARG A 184 7.32 31.04 23.82
C ARG A 184 8.00 30.26 22.71
N ALA A 185 9.32 30.13 22.76
CA ALA A 185 10.08 29.34 21.79
C ALA A 185 9.63 27.87 21.80
N ALA A 186 9.31 27.29 22.96
CA ALA A 186 8.79 25.93 23.07
C ALA A 186 7.36 25.76 22.54
N ILE A 187 6.53 26.81 22.63
CA ILE A 187 5.18 26.84 22.04
C ILE A 187 5.28 26.84 20.52
N GLU A 188 6.18 27.66 19.95
CA GLU A 188 6.35 27.81 18.49
C GLU A 188 7.06 26.61 17.84
N THR A 189 7.89 25.89 18.61
CA THR A 189 8.67 24.76 18.08
C THR A 189 7.85 23.46 18.08
N PRO A 190 7.71 22.75 16.94
CA PRO A 190 6.99 21.47 16.88
C PRO A 190 7.55 20.38 17.81
N THR A 191 8.87 20.36 17.99
CA THR A 191 9.62 19.39 18.80
C THR A 191 10.54 20.13 19.80
N PRO A 192 9.99 20.68 20.90
CA PRO A 192 10.70 21.67 21.71
C PRO A 192 11.74 21.07 22.68
N ARG A 193 12.22 19.83 22.48
CA ARG A 193 13.06 19.10 23.45
C ARG A 193 14.28 19.88 23.92
N ALA A 194 15.02 20.49 22.98
CA ALA A 194 16.20 21.28 23.30
C ALA A 194 15.84 22.54 24.13
N VAL A 195 14.74 23.21 23.80
CA VAL A 195 14.24 24.39 24.51
C VAL A 195 13.78 24.03 25.92
N ILE A 196 13.07 22.92 26.08
CA ILE A 196 12.66 22.42 27.40
C ILE A 196 13.87 22.05 28.27
N LYS A 197 14.93 21.47 27.71
CA LYS A 197 16.18 21.22 28.45
C LYS A 197 16.87 22.51 28.90
N GLN A 198 16.85 23.54 28.06
CA GLN A 198 17.36 24.87 28.45
C GLN A 198 16.50 25.48 29.56
N LEU A 199 15.18 25.35 29.47
CA LEU A 199 14.25 25.79 30.50
C LEU A 199 14.50 25.07 31.82
N ASP A 200 14.69 23.75 31.84
CA ASP A 200 15.04 22.99 33.05
C ASP A 200 16.32 23.52 33.73
N GLY A 201 17.32 23.93 32.94
CA GLY A 201 18.52 24.58 33.46
C GLY A 201 18.23 25.91 34.16
N VAL A 202 17.36 26.73 33.56
CA VAL A 202 16.93 28.03 34.12
C VAL A 202 16.02 27.85 35.34
N MET A 203 15.18 26.81 35.36
CA MET A 203 14.29 26.51 36.48
C MET A 203 15.03 26.26 37.80
N ARG A 204 16.25 25.72 37.75
CA ARG A 204 17.06 25.49 38.95
C ARG A 204 17.50 26.77 39.66
N ALA A 205 17.41 27.91 38.98
CA ALA A 205 17.67 29.21 39.57
C ALA A 205 16.44 29.83 40.24
N LEU A 206 15.25 29.21 40.13
CA LEU A 206 14.06 29.69 40.82
C LEU A 206 14.18 29.51 42.33
N PRO A 207 13.70 30.48 43.13
CA PRO A 207 13.58 30.30 44.56
C PRO A 207 12.60 29.16 44.88
N GLU A 208 12.89 28.38 45.92
CA GLU A 208 11.99 27.33 46.40
C GLU A 208 10.85 27.90 47.27
N GLN A 209 11.07 29.07 47.87
CA GLN A 209 10.14 29.72 48.78
C GLN A 209 10.18 31.23 48.62
N HIS A 210 9.04 31.88 48.83
CA HIS A 210 8.92 33.33 48.89
C HIS A 210 8.37 33.79 50.24
N ALA A 211 8.81 34.95 50.71
CA ALA A 211 8.34 35.53 51.98
C ALA A 211 6.85 35.93 51.95
N ASP A 212 6.29 36.23 50.77
CA ASP A 212 4.88 36.54 50.60
C ASP A 212 4.11 35.21 50.43
N PRO A 213 3.14 34.89 51.30
CA PRO A 213 2.39 33.65 51.23
C PRO A 213 1.62 33.47 49.91
N LEU A 214 1.11 34.56 49.30
CA LEU A 214 0.40 34.50 48.03
C LEU A 214 1.36 34.14 46.89
N VAL A 215 2.51 34.81 46.83
CA VAL A 215 3.56 34.53 45.83
C VAL A 215 4.10 33.12 46.02
N ASN A 216 4.28 32.67 47.26
CA ASN A 216 4.76 31.33 47.58
C ASN A 216 3.84 30.21 47.07
N VAL A 217 2.52 30.39 47.15
CA VAL A 217 1.55 29.43 46.58
C VAL A 217 1.69 29.35 45.07
N ILE A 218 1.70 30.50 44.38
CA ILE A 218 1.81 30.56 42.91
C ILE A 218 3.16 29.99 42.44
N LEU A 219 4.25 30.30 43.15
CA LEU A 219 5.58 29.79 42.87
C LEU A 219 5.66 28.26 43.04
N SER A 220 4.99 27.70 44.05
CA SER A 220 4.90 26.25 44.23
C SER A 220 4.14 25.58 43.07
N ASP A 221 2.97 26.12 42.71
CA ASP A 221 2.16 25.62 41.59
C ASP A 221 2.92 25.72 40.26
N PHE A 222 3.64 26.82 40.05
CA PHE A 222 4.50 27.02 38.89
C PHE A 222 5.63 25.99 38.83
N ASN A 223 6.36 25.79 39.93
CA ASN A 223 7.42 24.80 40.01
C ASN A 223 6.91 23.36 39.76
N GLN A 224 5.72 23.03 40.26
CA GLN A 224 5.09 21.73 40.00
C GLN A 224 4.68 21.57 38.53
N GLU A 225 4.11 22.60 37.92
CA GLU A 225 3.69 22.57 36.51
C GLU A 225 4.89 22.50 35.56
N LEU A 226 5.96 23.24 35.84
CA LEU A 226 7.19 23.22 35.05
C LEU A 226 7.85 21.84 35.03
N ARG A 227 7.83 21.10 36.15
CA ARG A 227 8.40 19.73 36.24
C ARG A 227 7.70 18.73 35.32
N LYS A 228 6.49 19.03 34.82
CA LYS A 228 5.79 18.19 33.84
C LYS A 228 6.39 18.30 32.44
N LEU A 229 7.09 19.39 32.12
CA LEU A 229 7.54 19.68 30.76
C LEU A 229 8.59 18.69 30.25
N GLU A 230 9.53 18.27 31.10
CA GLU A 230 10.57 17.31 30.71
C GLU A 230 9.97 15.96 30.26
N PRO A 231 9.17 15.25 31.07
CA PRO A 231 8.62 13.96 30.67
C PRO A 231 7.65 14.08 29.49
N LEU A 232 6.89 15.17 29.38
CA LEU A 232 6.00 15.42 28.23
C LEU A 232 6.80 15.61 26.92
N SER A 233 7.90 16.38 26.98
CA SER A 233 8.77 16.58 25.81
C SER A 233 9.51 15.30 25.40
N ALA A 234 9.90 14.45 26.36
CA ALA A 234 10.53 13.16 26.11
C ALA A 234 9.56 12.17 25.44
N ALA A 235 8.31 12.12 25.92
CA ALA A 235 7.27 11.28 25.32
C ALA A 235 7.01 11.68 23.86
N LEU A 236 6.93 12.98 23.58
CA LEU A 236 6.72 13.50 22.23
C LEU A 236 7.89 13.12 21.30
N GLU A 237 9.14 13.31 21.75
CA GLU A 237 10.35 12.91 21.01
C GLU A 237 10.37 11.41 20.70
N GLN A 238 9.96 10.58 21.65
CA GLN A 238 9.85 9.12 21.44
C GLN A 238 8.79 8.77 20.39
N SER A 239 7.67 9.48 20.37
CA SER A 239 6.64 9.32 19.34
C SER A 239 7.15 9.74 17.96
N ASP A 240 7.91 10.83 17.86
CA ASP A 240 8.56 11.26 16.60
C ASP A 240 9.53 10.20 16.07
N LEU A 241 10.36 9.63 16.95
CA LEU A 241 11.28 8.57 16.57
C LEU A 241 10.52 7.32 16.07
N ALA A 242 9.46 6.92 16.76
CA ALA A 242 8.62 5.80 16.34
C ALA A 242 7.96 6.04 14.97
N ILE A 243 7.44 7.25 14.73
CA ILE A 243 6.88 7.64 13.43
C ILE A 243 7.96 7.57 12.35
N SER A 244 9.17 8.04 12.63
CA SER A 244 10.29 7.97 11.67
C SER A 244 10.64 6.52 11.30
N TRP A 245 10.57 5.61 12.28
CA TRP A 245 10.80 4.17 12.06
C TRP A 245 9.73 3.57 11.14
N TYR A 246 8.45 3.86 11.38
CA TYR A 246 7.37 3.39 10.50
C TYR A 246 7.48 4.00 9.09
N MET A 247 7.84 5.28 8.99
CA MET A 247 8.06 5.95 7.71
C MET A 247 9.15 5.26 6.89
N PHE A 248 10.26 4.88 7.53
CA PHE A 248 11.32 4.11 6.88
C PHE A 248 10.80 2.77 6.34
N HIS A 249 10.04 2.02 7.15
CA HIS A 249 9.49 0.73 6.75
C HIS A 249 8.47 0.85 5.60
N ILE A 250 7.61 1.88 5.63
CA ILE A 250 6.65 2.17 4.55
C ILE A 250 7.37 2.48 3.25
N LYS A 251 8.42 3.32 3.29
CA LYS A 251 9.24 3.64 2.11
C LYS A 251 9.97 2.42 1.58
N ALA A 252 10.52 1.59 2.45
CA ALA A 252 11.21 0.35 2.07
C ALA A 252 10.24 -0.63 1.39
N ALA A 253 9.08 -0.89 2.00
CA ALA A 253 8.06 -1.79 1.45
C ALA A 253 7.51 -1.30 0.10
N GLY A 254 7.24 0.01 -0.03
CA GLY A 254 6.79 0.61 -1.29
C GLY A 254 7.85 0.56 -2.40
N GLY A 255 9.13 0.78 -2.07
CA GLY A 255 10.24 0.69 -3.01
C GLY A 255 10.49 -0.74 -3.50
N ASP A 256 10.45 -1.73 -2.60
CA ASP A 256 10.64 -3.15 -2.92
C ASP A 256 9.52 -3.68 -3.83
N PHE A 257 8.26 -3.30 -3.55
CA PHE A 257 7.13 -3.63 -4.40
C PHE A 257 7.29 -3.07 -5.83
N LYS A 258 7.73 -1.82 -5.95
CA LYS A 258 8.01 -1.18 -7.25
C LYS A 258 9.08 -1.96 -8.04
N GLN A 259 10.18 -2.33 -7.39
CA GLN A 259 11.30 -3.00 -8.05
C GLN A 259 10.94 -4.43 -8.48
N ARG A 260 10.13 -5.15 -7.69
CA ARG A 260 9.67 -6.51 -8.05
C ARG A 260 8.60 -6.53 -9.12
N HIS A 261 7.67 -5.58 -9.11
CA HIS A 261 6.73 -5.45 -10.22
C HIS A 261 7.50 -5.19 -11.53
N GLN A 262 8.54 -4.35 -11.51
CA GLN A 262 9.41 -4.14 -12.67
C GLN A 262 10.21 -5.40 -13.06
N SER A 263 10.69 -6.22 -12.12
CA SER A 263 11.42 -7.45 -12.44
C SER A 263 10.52 -8.54 -13.02
N VAL A 264 9.28 -8.68 -12.54
CA VAL A 264 8.28 -9.60 -13.11
C VAL A 264 7.95 -9.18 -14.54
N CYS A 265 7.83 -7.87 -14.79
CA CYS A 265 7.63 -7.34 -16.14
C CYS A 265 8.88 -7.46 -17.04
N GLY A 266 10.09 -7.30 -16.48
CA GLY A 266 11.37 -7.42 -17.21
C GLY A 266 11.74 -8.86 -17.56
N ALA A 267 11.50 -9.82 -16.66
CA ALA A 267 11.69 -11.25 -16.91
C ALA A 267 10.73 -11.77 -17.99
N GLY A 268 9.51 -11.22 -18.08
CA GLY A 268 8.59 -11.47 -19.19
C GLY A 268 9.10 -10.96 -20.55
N GLY A 269 10.01 -9.97 -20.56
CA GLY A 269 10.64 -9.42 -21.75
C GLY A 269 11.87 -10.20 -22.23
N ASP A 270 12.70 -10.72 -21.32
CA ASP A 270 13.91 -11.49 -21.67
C ASP A 270 13.61 -12.92 -22.12
N HIS A 271 12.52 -13.52 -21.65
CA HIS A 271 12.00 -14.77 -22.21
C HIS A 271 11.50 -14.63 -23.65
N LEU A 272 11.21 -13.42 -24.13
CA LEU A 272 10.84 -13.16 -25.53
C LEU A 272 12.04 -12.87 -26.44
N ARG A 273 13.20 -12.50 -25.86
CA ARG A 273 14.39 -12.13 -26.63
C ARG A 273 15.30 -13.31 -26.92
N THR A 274 15.32 -14.32 -26.05
CA THR A 274 16.09 -15.56 -26.22
C THR A 274 15.43 -16.58 -27.16
N ALA A 275 14.13 -16.41 -27.49
CA ALA A 275 13.42 -17.20 -28.49
C ALA A 275 13.57 -16.67 -29.94
N GLY A 276 14.49 -15.73 -30.18
CA GLY A 276 14.70 -15.09 -31.49
C GLY A 276 15.63 -15.83 -32.46
N GLY A 277 16.18 -16.99 -32.09
CA GLY A 277 17.16 -17.74 -32.91
C GLY A 277 16.61 -18.95 -33.68
N ALA A 278 15.38 -19.37 -33.42
CA ALA A 278 14.78 -20.53 -34.09
C ALA A 278 13.48 -20.13 -34.78
N LYS A 279 13.43 -20.37 -36.10
CA LYS A 279 12.28 -20.16 -36.98
C LYS A 279 11.01 -20.74 -36.31
N PRO A 280 9.96 -19.95 -36.04
CA PRO A 280 8.85 -20.42 -35.21
C PRO A 280 7.85 -21.20 -36.06
N SER A 281 7.74 -22.49 -35.78
CA SER A 281 6.56 -23.28 -36.08
C SER A 281 5.55 -23.06 -34.96
N GLY A 282 4.53 -22.20 -35.18
CA GLY A 282 3.24 -22.31 -34.50
C GLY A 282 3.06 -21.79 -33.06
N ILE A 283 3.82 -20.81 -32.56
CA ILE A 283 3.56 -20.22 -31.21
C ILE A 283 3.22 -18.73 -31.31
N ALA A 284 2.13 -18.33 -30.64
CA ALA A 284 1.60 -16.97 -30.62
C ALA A 284 2.64 -15.92 -30.16
N LEU A 285 2.80 -14.85 -30.94
CA LEU A 285 3.69 -13.72 -30.63
C LEU A 285 3.14 -12.92 -29.44
N ARG A 286 3.89 -12.90 -28.33
CA ARG A 286 3.63 -12.01 -27.18
C ARG A 286 4.34 -10.67 -27.39
N ARG A 287 3.65 -9.55 -27.20
CA ARG A 287 4.21 -8.20 -27.26
C ARG A 287 4.04 -7.51 -25.91
N VAL A 288 5.13 -7.16 -25.24
CA VAL A 288 5.07 -6.33 -24.01
C VAL A 288 4.92 -4.86 -24.43
N VAL A 289 3.85 -4.21 -23.98
CA VAL A 289 3.52 -2.80 -24.20
C VAL A 289 3.64 -2.07 -22.86
N TYR A 290 4.53 -1.09 -22.77
CA TYR A 290 4.68 -0.26 -21.57
C TYR A 290 3.70 0.93 -21.64
N HIS A 291 2.96 1.18 -20.57
CA HIS A 291 2.12 2.36 -20.39
C HIS A 291 2.67 3.21 -19.25
N ASP A 292 3.05 4.46 -19.56
CA ASP A 292 3.38 5.45 -18.53
C ASP A 292 2.07 5.94 -17.89
N LEU A 293 1.87 5.65 -16.61
CA LEU A 293 0.84 6.26 -15.78
C LEU A 293 1.50 7.37 -14.94
N ARG A 294 1.14 8.62 -15.23
CA ARG A 294 1.36 9.74 -14.32
C ARG A 294 0.09 9.91 -13.46
N PRO A 295 0.06 9.43 -12.22
CA PRO A 295 -0.92 9.91 -11.25
C PRO A 295 -0.63 11.39 -10.96
N ALA A 296 -1.67 12.11 -10.54
CA ALA A 296 -1.74 13.56 -10.36
C ALA A 296 -0.82 14.14 -9.25
N GLY A 297 0.30 13.50 -8.94
CA GLY A 297 1.24 13.87 -7.88
C GLY A 297 2.72 13.63 -8.21
N GLY A 298 3.09 13.59 -9.49
CA GLY A 298 4.50 13.74 -9.90
C GLY A 298 5.40 12.50 -9.80
N GLY A 299 4.86 11.30 -9.60
CA GLY A 299 5.61 10.06 -9.79
C GLY A 299 5.45 9.52 -11.21
N ASP A 300 6.52 9.21 -11.92
CA ASP A 300 6.45 8.42 -13.15
C ASP A 300 6.29 6.94 -12.78
N TYR A 301 5.13 6.35 -13.09
CA TYR A 301 4.87 4.92 -12.96
C TYR A 301 4.86 4.31 -14.35
N ARG A 302 5.77 3.36 -14.62
CA ARG A 302 5.71 2.52 -15.82
C ARG A 302 4.92 1.25 -15.50
N LEU A 303 3.68 1.16 -15.99
CA LEU A 303 2.95 -0.10 -16.04
C LEU A 303 3.34 -0.89 -17.29
N CYS A 304 3.34 -2.22 -17.18
CA CYS A 304 3.62 -3.11 -18.30
C CYS A 304 2.36 -3.92 -18.61
N ARG A 305 1.99 -3.96 -19.88
CA ARG A 305 0.86 -4.71 -20.44
C ARG A 305 1.40 -5.75 -21.40
N VAL A 306 1.28 -7.04 -21.11
CA VAL A 306 1.62 -8.09 -22.09
C VAL A 306 0.42 -8.27 -23.03
N VAL A 307 0.56 -7.84 -24.28
CA VAL A 307 -0.46 -7.93 -25.33
C VAL A 307 -0.16 -9.15 -26.21
N TYR A 308 -1.09 -10.10 -26.26
CA TYR A 308 -1.05 -11.21 -27.21
C TYR A 308 -1.61 -10.70 -28.55
N LEU A 309 -0.80 -10.73 -29.61
CA LEU A 309 -1.25 -10.35 -30.95
C LEU A 309 -2.12 -11.47 -31.53
N PRO A 310 -3.32 -11.17 -32.07
CA PRO A 310 -4.07 -12.15 -32.84
C PRO A 310 -3.26 -12.55 -34.08
N GLN A 311 -3.11 -13.86 -34.31
CA GLN A 311 -2.46 -14.40 -35.50
C GLN A 311 -3.16 -13.87 -36.76
N PRO A 312 -2.43 -13.40 -37.79
CA PRO A 312 -3.03 -13.06 -39.07
C PRO A 312 -3.60 -14.35 -39.70
N ARG A 313 -4.90 -14.35 -40.00
CA ARG A 313 -5.54 -15.39 -40.79
C ARG A 313 -4.95 -15.31 -42.20
N PHE A 314 -4.15 -16.30 -42.59
CA PHE A 314 -3.80 -16.60 -43.98
C PHE A 314 -4.58 -17.83 -44.42
#